data_AF-A0A662AMZ1-F1
#
_entry.id   AF-A0A662AMZ1-F1
#
_cell.length_a   1.000
_cell.length_b   1.000
_cell.length_c   1.000
_cell.angle_alpha   90.00
_cell.angle_beta   90.00
_cell.angle_gamma   90.00
#
_symmetry.space_group_name_H-M   'P 1'
#
loop_
_entity.id
_entity.type
_entity.pdbx_description
1 polymer ?
#
loop_
_entity_poly.entity_id
_entity_poly.type
_entity_poly.pdbx_seq_one_letter_code
_entity_poly.pdbx_strand_id
1 'polypeptide(L)'
;MKKISFILTIAIAVFFASCEKEDVQLDENIIPETFSVEIPQSLSSSTMKSLKNGEEDILQGNDIYEHLRVFIHVGDEAAQIVEEVIKAIRLYGLSEPMSFSYEGDDDSRTKNVVIVADSEYEGTVWNYQMTVTDADSEGNDDGGVAMQIFWNKGTIKGVAIMKPYNIDRNTEDLFAHAMFRIDYSEGLENGYEQEMTVYISGIALPSPLNNPFAMETMKMTAGRNGDVVEVFGNSNHPNAVLF
;
A
#
# COMPACT_ATOMS: atom_id res chain seq x y z
N MET A 1 6.92 39.98 71.40
CA MET A 1 7.29 40.68 70.15
C MET A 1 8.53 40.03 69.56
N LYS A 2 8.49 39.66 68.27
CA LYS A 2 9.64 39.30 67.39
C LYS A 2 10.41 38.02 67.78
N LYS A 3 10.96 37.20 66.89
CA LYS A 3 10.81 36.88 65.46
C LYS A 3 11.58 35.54 65.36
N ILE A 4 10.93 34.41 65.08
CA ILE A 4 11.64 33.14 64.81
C ILE A 4 11.77 33.00 63.29
N SER A 5 13.02 33.03 62.83
CA SER A 5 13.41 32.84 61.45
C SER A 5 13.29 31.35 61.10
N PHE A 6 12.36 31.01 60.22
CA PHE A 6 12.21 29.66 59.67
C PHE A 6 12.93 29.63 58.31
N ILE A 7 14.08 28.97 58.25
CA ILE A 7 14.77 28.69 57.00
C ILE A 7 14.10 27.44 56.39
N LEU A 8 13.48 27.68 55.24
CA LEU A 8 12.79 26.74 54.37
C LEU A 8 13.82 25.96 53.55
N THR A 9 13.98 24.66 53.82
CA THR A 9 14.69 23.74 52.93
C THR A 9 13.67 22.79 52.32
N ILE A 10 13.19 23.13 51.12
CA ILE A 10 12.34 22.28 50.30
C ILE A 10 13.24 21.26 49.59
N ALA A 11 13.13 19.99 49.98
CA ALA A 11 13.68 18.87 49.23
C ALA A 11 12.61 18.44 48.20
N ILE A 12 12.81 18.81 46.93
CA ILE A 12 12.01 18.29 45.82
C ILE A 12 12.55 16.89 45.50
N ALA A 13 11.81 15.87 45.93
CA ALA A 13 11.96 14.52 45.41
C ALA A 13 11.33 14.49 44.02
N VAL A 14 12.16 14.53 42.98
CA VAL A 14 11.73 14.27 41.61
C VAL A 14 11.46 12.77 41.52
N PHE A 15 10.20 12.38 41.57
CA PHE A 15 9.77 11.06 41.12
C PHE A 15 9.97 11.02 39.60
N PHE A 16 11.02 10.34 39.16
CA PHE A 16 11.13 9.87 37.79
C PHE A 16 10.07 8.76 37.61
N ALA A 17 8.88 9.15 37.17
CA ALA A 17 7.96 8.22 36.54
C ALA A 17 8.57 7.85 35.18
N SER A 18 9.33 6.76 35.18
CA SER A 18 9.65 6.02 33.96
C SER A 18 8.34 5.48 33.41
N CYS A 19 7.85 6.03 32.31
CA CYS A 19 6.87 5.34 31.47
C CYS A 19 7.57 4.10 30.91
N GLU A 20 7.47 2.97 31.63
CA GLU A 20 7.53 1.68 30.97
C GLU A 20 6.42 1.69 29.92
N LYS A 21 6.79 1.58 28.64
CA LYS A 21 5.84 1.19 27.60
C LYS A 21 5.39 -0.21 28.00
N GLU A 22 4.18 -0.34 28.51
CA GLU A 22 3.50 -1.62 28.59
C GLU A 22 3.58 -2.27 27.21
N ASP A 23 4.06 -3.51 27.15
CA ASP A 23 3.99 -4.33 25.96
C ASP A 23 2.52 -4.40 25.56
N VAL A 24 2.18 -3.75 24.45
CA VAL A 24 0.84 -3.80 23.86
C VAL A 24 0.57 -5.25 23.54
N GLN A 25 -0.30 -5.90 24.32
CA GLN A 25 -0.90 -7.17 23.94
C GLN A 25 -1.78 -6.87 22.71
N LEU A 26 -1.20 -7.08 21.53
CA LEU A 26 -1.94 -7.03 20.29
C LEU A 26 -2.97 -8.15 20.34
N ASP A 27 -4.24 -7.76 20.36
CA ASP A 27 -5.36 -8.68 20.21
C ASP A 27 -5.18 -9.36 18.84
N GLU A 28 -4.90 -10.67 18.83
CA GLU A 28 -4.38 -11.42 17.67
C GLU A 28 -5.28 -11.41 16.42
N ASN A 29 -6.49 -10.85 16.51
CA ASN A 29 -7.54 -10.95 15.48
C ASN A 29 -8.01 -9.62 14.87
N ILE A 30 -7.34 -8.49 15.11
CA ILE A 30 -7.86 -7.19 14.64
C ILE A 30 -7.40 -6.84 13.22
N ILE A 31 -6.22 -7.27 12.82
CA ILE A 31 -5.58 -6.87 11.56
C ILE A 31 -5.15 -8.13 10.79
N PRO A 32 -5.43 -8.23 9.48
CA PRO A 32 -4.90 -9.27 8.60
C PRO A 32 -3.42 -9.57 8.84
N GLU A 33 -3.03 -10.86 8.93
CA GLU A 33 -1.61 -11.22 9.01
C GLU A 33 -0.90 -11.03 7.66
N THR A 34 -1.64 -11.23 6.58
CA THR A 34 -1.20 -11.07 5.19
C THR A 34 -2.23 -10.28 4.41
N PHE A 35 -1.76 -9.54 3.40
CA PHE A 35 -2.60 -8.76 2.49
C PHE A 35 -2.15 -8.94 1.03
N SER A 36 -1.57 -10.10 0.76
CA SER A 36 -0.98 -10.45 -0.52
C SER A 36 -1.18 -11.95 -0.76
N VAL A 37 -1.17 -12.34 -2.03
CA VAL A 37 -1.07 -13.74 -2.42
C VAL A 37 0.37 -14.00 -2.81
N GLU A 38 1.01 -14.99 -2.18
CA GLU A 38 2.39 -15.36 -2.49
C GLU A 38 2.48 -15.95 -3.91
N ILE A 39 3.22 -15.27 -4.79
CA ILE A 39 3.49 -15.72 -6.15
C ILE A 39 4.92 -16.28 -6.24
N PRO A 40 5.11 -17.51 -6.76
CA PRO A 40 6.44 -18.08 -6.94
C PRO A 40 7.37 -17.20 -7.78
N GLN A 41 8.63 -17.08 -7.38
CA GLN A 41 9.69 -16.34 -8.10
C GLN A 41 9.96 -16.84 -9.53
N SER A 42 9.51 -18.05 -9.86
CA SER A 42 9.52 -18.55 -11.24
C SER A 42 8.54 -17.82 -12.16
N LEU A 43 7.50 -17.21 -11.58
CA LEU A 43 6.45 -16.44 -12.26
C LEU A 43 6.62 -14.93 -12.08
N SER A 44 7.13 -14.48 -10.92
CA SER A 44 7.42 -13.07 -10.62
C SER A 44 8.91 -12.79 -10.80
N SER A 45 9.31 -12.12 -11.90
CA SER A 45 10.70 -11.71 -12.13
C SER A 45 10.82 -10.46 -13.00
N SER A 46 11.68 -9.52 -12.60
CA SER A 46 12.08 -8.33 -13.36
C SER A 46 13.22 -8.55 -14.35
N THR A 47 13.83 -9.76 -14.38
CA THR A 47 15.03 -9.98 -15.21
C THR A 47 14.64 -10.09 -16.69
N MET A 48 14.77 -9.00 -17.42
CA MET A 48 14.74 -9.01 -18.88
C MET A 48 16.06 -9.53 -19.43
N LYS A 49 16.05 -10.58 -20.25
CA LYS A 49 17.26 -11.00 -20.96
C LYS A 49 17.37 -10.13 -22.19
N SER A 50 18.41 -9.28 -22.26
CA SER A 50 18.70 -8.46 -23.44
C SER A 50 18.64 -9.28 -24.73
N LEU A 51 17.56 -9.11 -25.50
CA LEU A 51 17.42 -9.72 -26.82
C LEU A 51 18.40 -9.01 -27.75
N LYS A 52 19.33 -9.77 -28.33
CA LYS A 52 20.02 -9.33 -29.54
C LYS A 52 18.95 -9.29 -30.63
N ASN A 53 18.74 -8.12 -31.24
CA ASN A 53 17.98 -7.98 -32.48
C ASN A 53 18.54 -8.94 -33.54
N GLY A 54 17.92 -10.12 -33.66
CA GLY A 54 17.99 -10.95 -34.84
C GLY A 54 16.86 -10.51 -35.75
N GLU A 55 17.17 -10.26 -37.03
CA GLU A 55 16.16 -10.10 -38.06
C GLU A 55 15.18 -11.29 -38.01
N GLU A 56 13.91 -11.04 -37.69
CA GLU A 56 12.71 -11.60 -38.33
C GLU A 56 11.45 -11.42 -37.46
N ASP A 57 10.36 -11.16 -38.16
CA ASP A 57 8.98 -10.83 -37.74
C ASP A 57 8.25 -12.01 -37.07
N ILE A 58 8.93 -12.73 -36.17
CA ILE A 58 8.41 -13.92 -35.48
C ILE A 58 8.53 -13.70 -33.97
N LEU A 59 7.40 -13.43 -33.30
CA LEU A 59 7.28 -13.46 -31.85
C LEU A 59 7.69 -14.84 -31.33
N GLN A 60 8.80 -14.92 -30.60
CA GLN A 60 9.22 -16.16 -29.96
C GLN A 60 8.40 -16.35 -28.68
N GLY A 61 8.07 -17.60 -28.34
CA GLY A 61 7.32 -17.88 -27.10
C GLY A 61 8.00 -17.29 -25.85
N ASN A 62 9.32 -17.21 -25.84
CA ASN A 62 10.08 -16.58 -24.76
C ASN A 62 9.74 -15.09 -24.57
N ASP A 63 9.47 -14.36 -25.65
CA ASP A 63 9.12 -12.93 -25.62
C ASP A 63 7.76 -12.74 -24.91
N ILE A 64 6.81 -13.64 -25.17
CA ILE A 64 5.49 -13.66 -24.52
C ILE A 64 5.64 -13.97 -23.02
N TYR A 65 6.45 -14.97 -22.66
CA TYR A 65 6.71 -15.32 -21.26
C TYR A 65 7.49 -14.25 -20.49
N GLU A 66 8.29 -13.43 -21.17
CA GLU A 66 9.02 -12.33 -20.55
C GLU A 66 8.08 -11.19 -20.15
N HIS A 67 7.23 -10.73 -21.07
CA HIS A 67 6.23 -9.70 -20.77
C HIS A 67 5.24 -10.13 -19.69
N LEU A 68 4.81 -11.40 -19.71
CA LEU A 68 3.94 -11.95 -18.68
C LEU A 68 4.62 -11.95 -17.30
N ARG A 69 5.90 -12.32 -17.21
CA ARG A 69 6.63 -12.30 -15.92
C ARG A 69 6.80 -10.89 -15.36
N VAL A 70 7.07 -9.91 -16.23
CA VAL A 70 7.15 -8.50 -15.81
C VAL A 70 5.80 -8.00 -15.34
N PHE A 71 4.71 -8.35 -16.04
CA PHE A 71 3.35 -8.02 -15.62
C PHE A 71 3.04 -8.56 -14.22
N ILE A 72 3.33 -9.84 -13.99
CA ILE A 72 3.12 -10.50 -12.70
C ILE A 72 3.99 -9.83 -11.61
N HIS A 73 5.25 -9.54 -11.93
CA HIS A 73 6.18 -8.93 -10.98
C HIS A 73 5.73 -7.54 -10.52
N VAL A 74 5.22 -6.69 -11.41
CA VAL A 74 4.71 -5.37 -11.04
C VAL A 74 3.53 -5.48 -10.07
N GLY A 75 2.62 -6.44 -10.29
CA GLY A 75 1.50 -6.66 -9.37
C GLY A 75 1.94 -7.25 -8.03
N ASP A 76 2.91 -8.16 -8.02
CA ASP A 76 3.49 -8.77 -6.82
C ASP A 76 4.19 -7.72 -5.93
N GLU A 77 5.04 -6.86 -6.51
CA GLU A 77 5.71 -5.79 -5.78
C GLU A 77 4.72 -4.75 -5.22
N ALA A 78 3.65 -4.45 -5.96
CA ALA A 78 2.60 -3.56 -5.45
C ALA A 78 1.93 -4.14 -4.19
N ALA A 79 1.69 -5.46 -4.17
CA ALA A 79 1.12 -6.17 -3.03
C ALA A 79 2.03 -6.13 -1.80
N GLN A 80 3.34 -6.31 -1.99
CA GLN A 80 4.32 -6.26 -0.91
C GLN A 80 4.31 -4.90 -0.20
N ILE A 81 4.15 -3.79 -0.92
CA ILE A 81 4.04 -2.45 -0.31
C ILE A 81 2.87 -2.39 0.68
N VAL A 82 1.69 -2.89 0.29
CA VAL A 82 0.51 -2.89 1.16
C VAL A 82 0.70 -3.83 2.34
N GLU A 83 1.30 -4.99 2.12
CA GLU A 83 1.60 -5.94 3.20
C GLU A 83 2.51 -5.32 4.27
N GLU A 84 3.55 -4.57 3.88
CA GLU A 84 4.41 -3.84 4.82
C GLU A 84 3.63 -2.78 5.61
N VAL A 85 2.67 -2.10 4.99
CA VAL A 85 1.81 -1.15 5.72
C VAL A 85 0.94 -1.89 6.73
N ILE A 86 0.33 -3.01 6.37
CA ILE A 86 -0.47 -3.83 7.30
C ILE A 86 0.38 -4.32 8.48
N LYS A 87 1.61 -4.77 8.22
CA LYS A 87 2.59 -5.12 9.27
C LYS A 87 2.87 -3.94 10.18
N ALA A 88 3.01 -2.73 9.65
CA ALA A 88 3.21 -1.52 10.45
C ALA A 88 1.98 -1.20 11.32
N ILE A 89 0.76 -1.28 10.76
CA ILE A 89 -0.49 -1.10 11.53
C ILE A 89 -0.53 -2.08 12.70
N ARG A 90 -0.15 -3.35 12.48
CA ARG A 90 -0.07 -4.37 13.53
C ARG A 90 1.01 -4.03 14.56
N LEU A 91 2.23 -3.72 14.12
CA LEU A 91 3.37 -3.42 15.00
C LEU A 91 3.08 -2.25 15.94
N TYR A 92 2.41 -1.21 15.44
CA TYR A 92 2.09 -0.01 16.22
C TYR A 92 0.71 -0.06 16.90
N GLY A 93 -0.03 -1.17 16.78
CA GLY A 93 -1.33 -1.34 17.42
C GLY A 93 -2.38 -0.33 16.92
N LEU A 94 -2.36 0.01 15.63
CA LEU A 94 -3.28 0.96 15.00
C LEU A 94 -4.65 0.31 14.71
N SER A 95 -5.25 -0.28 15.74
CA SER A 95 -6.40 -1.19 15.68
C SER A 95 -7.71 -0.57 16.21
N GLU A 96 -7.67 0.71 16.58
CA GLU A 96 -8.76 1.46 17.18
C GLU A 96 -8.91 2.85 16.54
N PRO A 97 -10.08 3.50 16.65
CA PRO A 97 -10.25 4.84 16.12
C PRO A 97 -9.32 5.82 16.83
N MET A 98 -8.47 6.47 16.06
CA MET A 98 -7.45 7.39 16.57
C MET A 98 -7.08 8.41 15.50
N SER A 99 -6.47 9.51 15.91
CA SER A 99 -5.88 10.46 14.97
C SER A 99 -4.58 11.01 15.53
N PHE A 100 -3.58 11.12 14.67
CA PHE A 100 -2.27 11.65 14.98
C PHE A 100 -1.63 12.21 13.70
N SER A 101 -0.51 12.91 13.86
CA SER A 101 0.30 13.38 12.75
C SER A 101 1.74 12.93 12.95
N TYR A 102 2.44 12.67 11.85
CA TYR A 102 3.87 12.39 11.83
C TYR A 102 4.54 13.18 10.71
N GLU A 103 5.85 13.32 10.75
CA GLU A 103 6.64 13.94 9.68
C GLU A 103 7.18 12.84 8.77
N GLY A 104 7.00 12.97 7.45
CA GLY A 104 7.54 12.04 6.47
C GLY A 104 9.07 12.06 6.47
N ASP A 105 9.69 10.89 6.55
CA ASP A 105 11.16 10.78 6.65
C ASP A 105 11.87 11.33 5.40
N ASP A 106 11.27 11.16 4.22
CA ASP A 106 11.88 11.51 2.94
C ASP A 106 11.52 12.92 2.44
N ASP A 107 10.31 13.41 2.71
CA ASP A 107 9.83 14.72 2.25
C ASP A 107 9.74 15.79 3.34
N SER A 108 9.95 15.44 4.61
CA SER A 108 9.81 16.31 5.77
C SER A 108 8.43 17.01 5.85
N ARG A 109 7.41 16.45 5.20
CA ARG A 109 6.04 16.98 5.20
C ARG A 109 5.23 16.32 6.30
N THR A 110 4.32 17.08 6.89
CA THR A 110 3.41 16.53 7.90
C THR A 110 2.36 15.66 7.22
N LYS A 111 2.23 14.42 7.70
CA LYS A 111 1.20 13.46 7.29
C LYS A 111 0.20 13.31 8.44
N ASN A 112 -1.08 13.49 8.15
CA ASN A 112 -2.17 13.30 9.11
C ASN A 112 -2.74 11.90 8.93
N VAL A 113 -2.87 11.16 10.03
CA VAL A 113 -3.49 9.83 10.07
C VAL A 113 -4.79 9.93 10.85
N VAL A 114 -5.85 9.37 10.26
CA VAL A 114 -7.16 9.25 10.89
C VAL A 114 -7.65 7.82 10.71
N ILE A 115 -7.98 7.16 11.81
CA ILE A 115 -8.60 5.84 11.85
C ILE A 115 -10.01 6.00 12.40
N VAL A 116 -11.00 5.49 11.66
CA VAL A 116 -12.41 5.49 12.06
C VAL A 116 -12.96 4.07 12.01
N ALA A 117 -13.96 3.80 12.85
CA ALA A 117 -14.69 2.54 12.83
C ALA A 117 -15.96 2.63 11.98
N ASP A 118 -16.45 1.46 11.53
CA ASP A 118 -17.75 1.30 10.84
C ASP A 118 -17.92 2.22 9.62
N SER A 119 -16.88 2.30 8.79
CA SER A 119 -16.90 3.13 7.57
C SER A 119 -17.52 2.39 6.40
N GLU A 120 -18.32 3.09 5.59
CA GLU A 120 -18.92 2.56 4.37
C GLU A 120 -18.07 2.92 3.15
N TYR A 121 -17.66 1.90 2.40
CA TYR A 121 -16.95 2.06 1.13
C TYR A 121 -17.46 1.03 0.11
N GLU A 122 -17.84 1.50 -1.09
CA GLU A 122 -18.40 0.68 -2.17
C GLU A 122 -19.57 -0.24 -1.74
N GLY A 123 -20.42 0.25 -0.84
CA GLY A 123 -21.59 -0.48 -0.33
C GLY A 123 -21.25 -1.59 0.67
N THR A 124 -20.00 -1.67 1.13
CA THR A 124 -19.55 -2.56 2.21
C THR A 124 -19.22 -1.73 3.44
N VAL A 125 -19.72 -2.16 4.61
CA VAL A 125 -19.31 -1.58 5.89
C VAL A 125 -18.06 -2.31 6.36
N TRP A 126 -16.97 -1.56 6.49
CA TRP A 126 -15.69 -2.02 6.99
C TRP A 126 -15.56 -1.72 8.46
N ASN A 127 -14.96 -2.64 9.23
CA ASN A 127 -14.78 -2.39 10.66
C ASN A 127 -13.86 -1.21 10.93
N TYR A 128 -12.84 -1.00 10.07
CA TYR A 128 -11.93 0.12 10.17
C TYR A 128 -11.58 0.70 8.82
N GLN A 129 -11.40 2.02 8.81
CA GLN A 129 -10.76 2.76 7.74
C GLN A 129 -9.64 3.59 8.34
N MET A 130 -8.42 3.42 7.83
CA MET A 130 -7.32 4.36 8.02
C MET A 130 -7.22 5.26 6.79
N THR A 131 -7.02 6.55 6.99
CA THR A 131 -6.74 7.52 5.94
C THR A 131 -5.52 8.33 6.34
N VAL A 132 -4.56 8.42 5.43
CA VAL A 132 -3.35 9.23 5.54
C VAL A 132 -3.43 10.36 4.52
N THR A 133 -3.35 11.60 4.97
CA THR A 133 -3.32 12.80 4.11
C THR A 133 -2.01 13.55 4.27
N ASP A 134 -1.53 14.15 3.18
CA ASP A 134 -0.47 15.15 3.23
C ASP A 134 -1.07 16.49 3.67
N ALA A 135 -0.68 16.99 4.85
CA ALA A 135 -1.30 18.15 5.48
C ALA A 135 -1.27 19.41 4.61
N ASP A 136 -0.20 19.58 3.85
CA ASP A 136 0.01 20.70 2.94
C ASP A 136 -0.78 20.58 1.63
N SER A 137 -1.37 19.41 1.36
CA SER A 137 -2.11 19.09 0.12
C SER A 137 -3.61 18.87 0.34
N GLU A 138 -4.13 19.02 1.56
CA GLU A 138 -5.54 18.77 1.88
C GLU A 138 -6.51 19.67 1.08
N GLY A 139 -6.03 20.79 0.54
CA GLY A 139 -6.79 21.68 -0.34
C GLY A 139 -6.84 21.26 -1.82
N ASN A 140 -6.15 20.19 -2.22
CA ASN A 140 -6.16 19.69 -3.59
C ASN A 140 -7.46 18.94 -3.92
N ASP A 141 -7.72 18.71 -5.21
CA ASP A 141 -8.92 18.00 -5.69
C ASP A 141 -9.03 16.57 -5.15
N ASP A 142 -7.89 15.94 -4.85
CA ASP A 142 -7.80 14.60 -4.25
C ASP A 142 -7.80 14.62 -2.71
N GLY A 143 -7.99 15.79 -2.10
CA GLY A 143 -7.94 16.00 -0.64
C GLY A 143 -6.57 15.72 -0.03
N GLY A 144 -5.50 15.67 -0.82
CA GLY A 144 -4.16 15.33 -0.34
C GLY A 144 -4.03 13.88 0.15
N VAL A 145 -4.97 13.01 -0.22
CA VAL A 145 -4.99 11.62 0.25
C VAL A 145 -3.78 10.87 -0.30
N ALA A 146 -2.93 10.41 0.61
CA ALA A 146 -1.75 9.59 0.33
C ALA A 146 -2.09 8.10 0.34
N MET A 147 -2.90 7.68 1.31
CA MET A 147 -3.25 6.29 1.49
C MET A 147 -4.60 6.13 2.19
N GLN A 148 -5.38 5.15 1.79
CA GLN A 148 -6.58 4.69 2.48
C GLN A 148 -6.56 3.18 2.59
N ILE A 149 -6.80 2.64 3.78
CA ILE A 149 -6.84 1.20 4.01
C ILE A 149 -8.11 0.88 4.78
N PHE A 150 -8.85 -0.10 4.27
CA PHE A 150 -10.08 -0.63 4.85
C PHE A 150 -9.86 -2.09 5.24
N TRP A 151 -10.29 -2.50 6.43
CA TRP A 151 -10.15 -3.89 6.87
C TRP A 151 -11.24 -4.32 7.85
N ASN A 152 -11.45 -5.64 7.94
CA ASN A 152 -12.41 -6.26 8.85
C ASN A 152 -11.74 -7.03 10.00
N LYS A 153 -12.41 -7.04 11.14
CA LYS A 153 -12.14 -7.91 12.29
C LYS A 153 -12.86 -9.24 12.05
N GLY A 154 -12.12 -10.31 11.77
CA GLY A 154 -12.66 -11.67 11.64
C GLY A 154 -12.37 -12.31 10.28
N THR A 155 -13.06 -11.90 9.22
CA THR A 155 -12.70 -12.32 7.85
C THR A 155 -11.55 -11.44 7.37
N ILE A 156 -10.42 -12.08 7.04
CA ILE A 156 -9.26 -11.39 6.50
C ILE A 156 -9.63 -10.86 5.11
N LYS A 157 -10.03 -9.59 5.08
CA LYS A 157 -10.44 -8.87 3.88
C LYS A 157 -10.05 -7.42 4.04
N GLY A 158 -9.66 -6.80 2.93
CA GLY A 158 -9.47 -5.36 2.92
C GLY A 158 -9.31 -4.77 1.54
N VAL A 159 -9.29 -3.44 1.52
CA VAL A 159 -8.97 -2.62 0.35
C VAL A 159 -7.91 -1.62 0.75
N ALA A 160 -6.82 -1.54 -0.01
CA ALA A 160 -5.81 -0.52 0.14
C ALA A 160 -5.75 0.34 -1.12
N ILE A 161 -5.75 1.66 -0.98
CA ILE A 161 -5.67 2.63 -2.07
C ILE A 161 -4.51 3.56 -1.73
N MET A 162 -3.60 3.78 -2.68
CA MET A 162 -2.39 4.57 -2.46
C MET A 162 -2.13 5.49 -3.64
N LYS A 163 -1.66 6.70 -3.34
CA LYS A 163 -1.15 7.66 -4.30
C LYS A 163 0.28 8.05 -3.90
N PRO A 164 1.31 7.41 -4.48
CA PRO A 164 2.70 7.60 -4.05
C PRO A 164 3.14 9.04 -4.01
N TYR A 165 2.64 9.87 -4.94
CA TYR A 165 2.97 11.29 -4.98
C TYR A 165 2.59 12.05 -3.70
N ASN A 166 1.49 11.67 -3.03
CA ASN A 166 1.11 12.30 -1.77
C ASN A 166 1.82 11.64 -0.56
N ILE A 167 2.34 10.42 -0.74
CA ILE A 167 3.19 9.75 0.27
C ILE A 167 4.55 10.45 0.36
N ASP A 168 5.20 10.65 -0.80
CA ASP A 168 6.49 11.35 -0.91
C ASP A 168 6.47 12.31 -2.10
N ARG A 169 6.60 13.61 -1.78
CA ARG A 169 6.60 14.71 -2.76
C ARG A 169 7.97 14.99 -3.38
N ASN A 170 9.03 14.39 -2.87
CA ASN A 170 10.38 14.54 -3.42
C ASN A 170 10.66 13.54 -4.54
N THR A 171 9.84 12.49 -4.67
CA THR A 171 9.89 11.53 -5.77
C THR A 171 9.37 12.13 -7.09
N GLU A 172 9.73 11.49 -8.22
CA GLU A 172 9.49 11.92 -9.60
C GLU A 172 8.05 12.42 -9.89
N ASP A 173 7.91 13.73 -10.14
CA ASP A 173 6.65 14.40 -10.52
C ASP A 173 5.97 13.76 -11.74
N LEU A 174 6.73 13.06 -12.58
CA LEU A 174 6.22 12.34 -13.74
C LEU A 174 5.06 11.40 -13.35
N PHE A 175 5.13 10.76 -12.18
CA PHE A 175 4.12 9.81 -11.72
C PHE A 175 3.12 10.43 -10.74
N ALA A 176 2.95 11.76 -10.74
CA ALA A 176 2.09 12.48 -9.82
C ALA A 176 0.62 12.02 -9.80
N HIS A 177 0.15 11.43 -10.90
CA HIS A 177 -1.22 10.92 -11.06
C HIS A 177 -1.33 9.40 -10.88
N ALA A 178 -0.23 8.70 -10.64
CA ALA A 178 -0.25 7.26 -10.47
C ALA A 178 -0.97 6.88 -9.17
N MET A 179 -1.90 5.93 -9.26
CA MET A 179 -2.65 5.39 -8.14
C MET A 179 -2.67 3.87 -8.18
N PHE A 180 -2.57 3.27 -6.99
CA PHE A 180 -2.56 1.84 -6.76
C PHE A 180 -3.78 1.50 -5.91
N ARG A 181 -4.44 0.40 -6.23
CA ARG A 181 -5.48 -0.18 -5.39
C ARG A 181 -5.28 -1.68 -5.29
N ILE A 182 -5.42 -2.23 -4.10
CA ILE A 182 -5.31 -3.67 -3.84
C ILE A 182 -6.52 -4.10 -3.04
N ASP A 183 -7.27 -5.02 -3.60
CA ASP A 183 -8.38 -5.68 -2.93
C ASP A 183 -7.89 -7.08 -2.53
N TYR A 184 -7.98 -7.42 -1.24
CA TYR A 184 -7.58 -8.71 -0.70
C TYR A 184 -8.72 -9.38 0.05
N SER A 185 -8.84 -10.69 -0.07
CA SER A 185 -9.88 -11.47 0.60
C SER A 185 -9.44 -12.92 0.84
N GLU A 186 -9.77 -13.45 2.01
CA GLU A 186 -9.78 -14.89 2.32
C GLU A 186 -11.22 -15.41 2.48
N GLY A 187 -12.20 -14.66 1.98
CA GLY A 187 -13.63 -14.95 2.13
C GLY A 187 -14.15 -16.10 1.27
N LEU A 188 -13.30 -16.74 0.45
CA LEU A 188 -13.67 -17.79 -0.52
C LEU A 188 -14.74 -17.35 -1.54
N GLU A 189 -14.88 -16.04 -1.77
CA GLU A 189 -15.97 -15.44 -2.58
C GLU A 189 -15.92 -15.90 -4.05
N ASN A 190 -14.71 -16.06 -4.60
CA ASN A 190 -14.48 -16.55 -5.96
C ASN A 190 -13.91 -17.97 -6.01
N GLY A 191 -13.97 -18.71 -4.90
CA GLY A 191 -13.46 -20.09 -4.81
C GLY A 191 -11.95 -20.21 -4.59
N TYR A 192 -11.29 -19.12 -4.17
CA TYR A 192 -9.89 -19.10 -3.74
C TYR A 192 -9.77 -18.95 -2.23
N GLU A 193 -8.91 -19.74 -1.59
CA GLU A 193 -8.58 -19.60 -0.16
C GLU A 193 -7.99 -18.21 0.14
N GLN A 194 -7.17 -17.70 -0.77
CA GLN A 194 -6.68 -16.33 -0.75
C GLN A 194 -6.80 -15.74 -2.14
N GLU A 195 -7.31 -14.52 -2.23
CA GLU A 195 -7.36 -13.79 -3.48
C GLU A 195 -6.91 -12.35 -3.30
N MET A 196 -6.28 -11.84 -4.35
CA MET A 196 -5.80 -10.48 -4.43
C MET A 196 -6.09 -9.93 -5.81
N THR A 197 -6.58 -8.70 -5.90
CA THR A 197 -6.66 -7.96 -7.15
C THR A 197 -5.96 -6.61 -7.02
N VAL A 198 -4.96 -6.40 -7.87
CA VAL A 198 -4.17 -5.18 -7.97
C VAL A 198 -4.65 -4.36 -9.16
N TYR A 199 -4.87 -3.08 -8.94
CA TYR A 199 -5.17 -2.07 -9.94
C TYR A 199 -4.10 -1.00 -9.90
N ILE A 200 -3.55 -0.66 -11.06
CA ILE A 200 -2.64 0.47 -11.23
C ILE A 200 -3.21 1.36 -12.32
N SER A 201 -3.27 2.66 -12.06
CA SER A 201 -3.81 3.63 -13.01
C SER A 201 -3.05 4.96 -12.96
N GLY A 202 -3.18 5.77 -14.01
CA GLY A 202 -2.55 7.09 -14.06
C GLY A 202 -1.03 7.05 -14.24
N ILE A 203 -0.50 5.95 -14.77
CA ILE A 203 0.92 5.87 -15.16
C ILE A 203 1.14 6.85 -16.31
N ALA A 204 2.15 7.72 -16.18
CA ALA A 204 2.43 8.71 -17.20
C ALA A 204 2.81 8.07 -18.54
N LEU A 205 2.15 8.54 -19.59
CA LEU A 205 2.38 8.07 -20.95
C LEU A 205 3.48 8.90 -21.63
N PRO A 206 4.61 8.30 -22.03
CA PRO A 206 5.57 8.95 -22.90
C PRO A 206 4.96 9.20 -24.30
N SER A 207 5.64 10.02 -25.11
CA SER A 207 5.27 10.20 -26.51
C SER A 207 5.16 8.84 -27.22
N PRO A 208 4.13 8.62 -28.06
CA PRO A 208 4.01 7.40 -28.88
C PRO A 208 5.23 7.15 -29.78
N LEU A 209 5.96 8.21 -30.16
CA LEU A 209 7.19 8.10 -30.95
C LEU A 209 8.37 7.52 -30.14
N ASN A 210 8.35 7.67 -28.81
CA ASN A 210 9.40 7.19 -27.91
C ASN A 210 9.07 5.79 -27.39
N ASN A 211 7.82 5.55 -27.01
CA ASN A 211 7.36 4.25 -26.54
C ASN A 211 5.87 4.03 -26.90
N PRO A 212 5.60 3.39 -28.06
CA PRO A 212 4.23 3.13 -28.51
C PRO A 212 3.52 2.06 -27.67
N PHE A 213 4.25 1.23 -26.93
CA PHE A 213 3.67 0.17 -26.09
C PHE A 213 3.64 0.54 -24.61
N ALA A 214 3.72 1.84 -24.29
CA ALA A 214 3.60 2.31 -22.91
C ALA A 214 2.24 1.93 -22.32
N MET A 215 2.26 1.48 -21.07
CA MET A 215 1.08 1.07 -20.31
C MET A 215 0.58 2.24 -19.47
N GLU A 216 -0.73 2.49 -19.53
CA GLU A 216 -1.40 3.51 -18.71
C GLU A 216 -2.00 2.91 -17.44
N THR A 217 -2.61 1.74 -17.58
CA THR A 217 -3.34 1.05 -16.53
C THR A 217 -3.09 -0.46 -16.56
N MET A 218 -3.18 -1.08 -15.39
CA MET A 218 -3.07 -2.52 -15.19
C MET A 218 -4.14 -2.99 -14.20
N LYS A 219 -4.70 -4.17 -14.46
CA LYS A 219 -5.44 -4.96 -13.48
C LYS A 219 -4.88 -6.38 -13.46
N MET A 220 -4.44 -6.85 -12.30
CA MET A 220 -3.98 -8.22 -12.08
C MET A 220 -4.77 -8.86 -10.96
N THR A 221 -5.22 -10.09 -11.13
CA THR A 221 -5.82 -10.92 -10.08
C THR A 221 -4.95 -12.15 -9.86
N ALA A 222 -4.69 -12.46 -8.60
CA ALA A 222 -4.02 -13.67 -8.15
C ALA A 222 -4.93 -14.40 -7.16
N GLY A 223 -5.15 -15.69 -7.38
CA GLY A 223 -5.93 -16.56 -6.49
C GLY A 223 -5.14 -17.80 -6.11
N ARG A 224 -5.18 -18.21 -4.85
CA ARG A 224 -4.46 -19.38 -4.33
C ARG A 224 -5.42 -20.39 -3.72
N ASN A 225 -5.18 -21.66 -4.02
CA ASN A 225 -5.82 -22.83 -3.41
C ASN A 225 -4.76 -23.89 -3.12
N GLY A 226 -4.39 -24.07 -1.85
CA GLY A 226 -3.27 -24.93 -1.45
C GLY A 226 -1.97 -24.56 -2.18
N ASP A 227 -1.51 -25.48 -3.04
CA ASP A 227 -0.25 -25.34 -3.81
C ASP A 227 -0.45 -24.76 -5.22
N VAL A 228 -1.69 -24.40 -5.59
CA VAL A 228 -2.01 -23.86 -6.92
C VAL A 228 -2.24 -22.36 -6.80
N VAL A 229 -1.50 -21.59 -7.61
CA VAL A 229 -1.69 -20.14 -7.77
C VAL A 229 -2.10 -19.87 -9.21
N GLU A 230 -3.23 -19.20 -9.37
CA GLU A 230 -3.75 -18.74 -10.64
C GLU A 230 -3.55 -17.23 -10.74
N VAL A 231 -2.95 -16.77 -11.84
CA VAL A 231 -2.72 -15.34 -12.08
C VAL A 231 -3.24 -14.98 -13.46
N PHE A 232 -4.05 -13.93 -13.53
CA PHE A 232 -4.60 -13.41 -14.77
C PHE A 232 -4.84 -11.91 -14.67
N GLY A 233 -5.08 -11.25 -15.79
CA GLY A 233 -5.31 -9.81 -15.79
C GLY A 233 -5.25 -9.19 -17.17
N ASN A 234 -5.24 -7.87 -17.20
CA ASN A 234 -5.21 -7.07 -18.40
C ASN A 234 -4.46 -5.75 -18.17
N SER A 235 -3.88 -5.22 -19.23
CA SER A 235 -3.24 -3.90 -19.26
C SER A 235 -3.78 -3.08 -20.42
N ASN A 236 -3.77 -1.76 -20.28
CA ASN A 236 -4.12 -0.82 -21.35
C ASN A 236 -2.88 -0.14 -21.91
N HIS A 237 -2.70 -0.21 -23.24
CA HIS A 237 -1.59 0.38 -23.96
C HIS A 237 -2.14 1.35 -25.03
N PRO A 238 -2.59 2.56 -24.64
CA PRO A 238 -3.36 3.44 -25.53
C PRO A 238 -2.56 3.97 -26.72
N ASN A 239 -1.23 4.00 -26.63
CA ASN A 239 -0.35 4.41 -27.73
C ASN A 239 -0.11 3.27 -28.75
N ALA A 240 -0.54 2.04 -28.44
CA ALA A 240 -0.24 0.88 -29.27
C ALA A 240 -1.09 0.89 -30.53
N VAL A 241 -0.43 0.89 -31.69
CA VAL A 241 -1.09 0.77 -32.99
C VAL A 241 -0.70 -0.58 -33.58
N LEU A 242 -1.71 -1.43 -33.80
CA LEU A 242 -1.56 -2.62 -34.61
C LEU A 242 -1.85 -2.23 -36.07
N PHE A 243 -0.94 -2.64 -36.95
CA PHE A 243 -0.76 -2.26 -38.36
C PHE A 243 -2.04 -1.94 -39.15
#